data_AF-A0A9C9GRB6-F1
#
_entry.id   AF-A0A9C9GRB6-F1
#
_cell.length_a   1.000
_cell.length_b   1.000
_cell.length_c   1.000
_cell.angle_alpha   90.00
_cell.angle_beta   90.00
_cell.angle_gamma   90.00
#
_symmetry.space_group_name_H-M   'P 1'
#
loop_
_entity.id
_entity.type
_entity.pdbx_description
1 polymer ?
#
loop_
_entity_poly.entity_id
_entity_poly.type
_entity_poly.pdbx_seq_one_letter_code
_entity_poly.pdbx_strand_id
1 'polypeptide(L)'
;MLKSGFLKSCLMVCSVVTLAATVLSGCSSSNSSSSAGSVENYNGPGSRWDVSLTGDNAGTFTIDHFQTSDLQNPDYRVQGDFTRQSSGFVTLTVTSVENFIGNNGPLVGETAWAVEVPGYAFLLKPTSGDQIIPMVESGNCPTADMTGNFVVVKKDLTNNGDSGADLADRDFFGTFNYDFATGVTSLPVLKSITDGFPDITPDTLPASTCTGGILTFTDTILYLTSNGGGIVHLGVATPNDDTDDSFLFALSQKAITNVNNLDADYAGILFDQNSGIGQQIQPVSLSCVSGSCTGNLVSDVTTGTPVAGTSASVSLTGTVDSIANGLITGTISFGSTTGNLACMADIDSLSSGKKIISCVGQSPDNNANMFNVIFVSI
;
A
#
# COMPACT_ATOMS: atom_id res chain seq x y z
N MET A 1 -17.34 17.15 16.07
CA MET A 1 -18.66 17.60 15.57
C MET A 1 -18.48 18.21 14.18
N LEU A 2 -18.45 17.38 13.14
CA LEU A 2 -18.42 17.84 11.76
C LEU A 2 -19.86 18.15 11.32
N LYS A 3 -20.08 19.40 10.92
CA LYS A 3 -21.39 19.90 10.48
C LYS A 3 -21.65 19.41 9.05
N SER A 4 -22.53 18.43 8.92
CA SER A 4 -23.12 18.04 7.64
C SER A 4 -24.28 18.96 7.28
N GLY A 5 -24.28 19.51 6.08
CA GLY A 5 -25.40 20.31 5.61
C GLY A 5 -25.23 20.79 4.19
N PHE A 6 -25.45 19.92 3.20
CA PHE A 6 -25.74 20.16 1.78
C PHE A 6 -25.86 18.74 1.17
N LEU A 7 -26.87 18.22 0.47
CA LEU A 7 -28.09 18.71 -0.18
C LEU A 7 -29.22 17.66 -0.03
N LYS A 8 -30.48 18.12 -0.11
CA LYS A 8 -31.67 17.31 -0.42
C LYS A 8 -32.25 17.74 -1.76
N SER A 9 -32.84 16.77 -2.48
CA SER A 9 -33.68 16.84 -3.69
C SER A 9 -32.87 16.84 -5.01
N CYS A 10 -33.16 16.07 -6.07
CA CYS A 10 -34.41 15.45 -6.53
C CYS A 10 -34.14 14.25 -7.48
N LEU A 11 -34.85 13.14 -7.24
CA LEU A 11 -35.68 12.35 -8.16
C LEU A 11 -35.25 11.95 -9.61
N MET A 12 -35.49 10.65 -9.85
CA MET A 12 -36.13 10.00 -11.03
C MET A 12 -35.30 9.40 -12.17
N VAL A 13 -35.18 8.06 -12.11
CA VAL A 13 -35.60 7.05 -13.11
C VAL A 13 -35.34 7.35 -14.59
N CYS A 14 -34.48 6.54 -15.20
CA CYS A 14 -34.81 5.86 -16.46
C CYS A 14 -33.93 4.62 -16.66
N SER A 15 -34.56 3.46 -16.61
CA SER A 15 -34.00 2.16 -16.98
C SER A 15 -33.80 2.08 -18.50
N VAL A 16 -32.63 1.63 -18.94
CA VAL A 16 -32.47 1.03 -20.27
C VAL A 16 -31.79 -0.32 -20.08
N VAL A 17 -32.58 -1.37 -20.35
CA VAL A 17 -32.12 -2.75 -20.52
C VAL A 17 -31.55 -2.84 -21.94
N THR A 18 -30.27 -3.18 -22.07
CA THR A 18 -29.70 -3.69 -23.32
C THR A 18 -29.07 -5.05 -23.07
N LEU A 19 -29.85 -6.09 -23.39
CA LEU A 19 -29.33 -7.41 -23.74
C LEU A 19 -28.60 -7.31 -25.09
N ALA A 20 -27.36 -7.81 -25.18
CA ALA A 20 -26.82 -8.31 -26.44
C ALA A 20 -25.69 -9.34 -26.23
N ALA A 21 -26.08 -10.60 -26.39
CA ALA A 21 -25.36 -11.75 -26.96
C ALA A 21 -23.83 -11.83 -26.87
N THR A 22 -23.41 -12.84 -26.09
CA THR A 22 -22.19 -13.63 -26.27
C THR A 22 -22.01 -14.12 -27.71
N VAL A 23 -20.84 -13.89 -28.29
CA VAL A 23 -20.32 -14.69 -29.42
C VAL A 23 -18.93 -15.19 -29.05
N LEU A 24 -18.87 -16.43 -28.59
CA LEU A 24 -17.66 -17.23 -28.61
C LEU A 24 -17.29 -17.49 -30.08
N SER A 25 -16.12 -17.04 -30.50
CA SER A 25 -15.45 -17.48 -31.72
C SER A 25 -14.02 -17.83 -31.38
N GLY A 26 -13.81 -19.12 -31.15
CA GLY A 26 -12.50 -19.73 -31.11
C GLY A 26 -11.90 -19.75 -32.51
N CYS A 27 -10.73 -19.12 -32.65
CA CYS A 27 -9.80 -19.41 -33.73
C CYS A 27 -8.54 -19.97 -33.08
N SER A 28 -8.33 -21.26 -33.33
CA SER A 28 -7.10 -21.99 -33.12
C SER A 28 -5.99 -21.43 -34.02
N SER A 29 -4.97 -20.83 -33.43
CA SER A 29 -3.68 -20.61 -34.07
C SER A 29 -2.58 -21.13 -33.17
N SER A 30 -1.87 -22.13 -33.68
CA SER A 30 -0.75 -22.82 -33.06
C SER A 30 0.40 -21.85 -32.79
N ASN A 31 0.53 -21.36 -31.55
CA ASN A 31 1.70 -20.61 -31.12
C ASN A 31 2.75 -21.57 -30.55
N SER A 32 3.92 -21.55 -31.19
CA SER A 32 5.18 -22.04 -30.67
C SER A 32 5.41 -21.47 -29.27
N SER A 33 5.45 -22.34 -28.27
CA SER A 33 5.75 -22.01 -26.88
C SER A 33 7.22 -21.64 -26.73
N SER A 34 7.58 -20.40 -27.02
CA SER A 34 8.59 -19.73 -26.22
C SER A 34 7.93 -19.46 -24.88
N SER A 35 8.45 -19.99 -23.78
CA SER A 35 7.98 -19.66 -22.43
C SER A 35 8.13 -18.15 -22.24
N ALA A 36 7.07 -17.39 -22.52
CA ALA A 36 6.99 -16.00 -22.07
C ALA A 36 7.08 -16.07 -20.54
N GLY A 37 7.98 -15.27 -19.97
CA GLY A 37 8.09 -15.17 -18.51
C GLY A 37 6.77 -14.75 -17.88
N SER A 38 6.66 -14.90 -16.57
CA SER A 38 5.52 -14.37 -15.83
C SER A 38 5.33 -12.87 -16.12
N VAL A 39 4.07 -12.43 -16.18
CA VAL A 39 3.70 -11.01 -16.29
C VAL A 39 2.91 -10.64 -15.04
N GLU A 40 3.41 -9.67 -14.30
CA GLU A 40 2.78 -9.16 -13.09
C GLU A 40 2.42 -7.70 -13.29
N ASN A 41 1.17 -7.34 -12.99
CA ASN A 41 0.64 -6.00 -13.24
C ASN A 41 0.09 -5.42 -11.93
N TYR A 42 0.53 -4.20 -11.61
CA TYR A 42 0.15 -3.49 -10.40
C TYR A 42 -0.44 -2.12 -10.74
N ASN A 43 -1.44 -1.66 -9.98
CA ASN A 43 -2.04 -0.34 -10.08
C ASN A 43 -2.21 0.27 -8.67
N GLY A 44 -2.09 1.58 -8.53
CA GLY A 44 -2.09 2.23 -7.22
C GLY A 44 -2.84 3.56 -7.13
N PRO A 45 -3.07 4.04 -5.89
CA PRO A 45 -3.59 5.38 -5.63
C PRO A 45 -2.91 6.46 -6.45
N GLY A 46 -3.75 7.38 -6.89
CA GLY A 46 -3.52 8.34 -7.95
C GLY A 46 -4.34 8.05 -9.21
N SER A 47 -4.71 6.79 -9.50
CA SER A 47 -5.18 6.37 -10.85
C SER A 47 -4.16 6.72 -11.92
N ARG A 48 -2.94 7.00 -11.47
CA ARG A 48 -1.86 7.51 -12.30
C ARG A 48 -0.88 6.40 -12.55
N TRP A 49 -0.58 5.54 -11.59
CA TRP A 49 0.53 4.61 -11.72
C TRP A 49 0.07 3.21 -12.07
N ASP A 50 0.51 2.73 -13.23
CA ASP A 50 0.43 1.33 -13.64
C ASP A 50 1.84 0.79 -13.82
N VAL A 51 2.13 -0.39 -13.27
CA VAL A 51 3.41 -1.08 -13.41
C VAL A 51 3.19 -2.45 -14.01
N SER A 52 3.98 -2.80 -15.02
CA SER A 52 4.05 -4.15 -15.57
C SER A 52 5.48 -4.67 -15.46
N LEU A 53 5.66 -5.85 -14.87
CA LEU A 53 6.92 -6.59 -14.80
C LEU A 53 6.79 -7.82 -15.70
N THR A 54 7.74 -8.01 -16.62
CA THR A 54 7.80 -9.19 -17.50
C THR A 54 9.11 -9.93 -17.27
N GLY A 55 9.04 -11.14 -16.73
CA GLY A 55 10.18 -11.97 -16.38
C GLY A 55 10.09 -12.51 -14.95
N ASP A 56 10.90 -13.52 -14.64
CA ASP A 56 10.96 -14.10 -13.30
C ASP A 56 11.99 -13.31 -12.45
N ASN A 57 13.17 -13.85 -12.10
CA ASN A 57 14.10 -13.13 -11.22
C ASN A 57 14.72 -11.85 -11.83
N ALA A 58 14.71 -11.73 -13.15
CA ALA A 58 15.13 -10.55 -13.87
C ALA A 58 14.31 -10.44 -15.16
N GLY A 59 14.13 -9.22 -15.65
CA GLY A 59 13.28 -8.97 -16.80
C GLY A 59 13.15 -7.49 -17.11
N THR A 60 12.08 -7.12 -17.80
CA THR A 60 11.78 -5.74 -18.18
C THR A 60 10.60 -5.20 -17.41
N PHE A 61 10.61 -3.90 -17.11
CA PHE A 61 9.47 -3.21 -16.52
C PHE A 61 8.94 -2.10 -17.43
N THR A 62 7.66 -1.77 -17.27
CA THR A 62 7.04 -0.54 -17.77
C THR A 62 6.27 0.10 -16.62
N ILE A 63 6.45 1.41 -16.44
CA ILE A 63 5.68 2.24 -15.51
C ILE A 63 4.99 3.33 -16.31
N ASP A 64 3.67 3.37 -16.25
CA ASP A 64 2.85 4.44 -16.80
C ASP A 64 2.35 5.34 -15.67
N HIS A 65 2.39 6.66 -15.90
CA HIS A 65 1.78 7.69 -15.09
C HIS A 65 0.66 8.39 -15.89
N PHE A 66 -0.49 8.68 -15.27
CA PHE A 66 -1.63 9.40 -15.86
C PHE A 66 -2.04 10.63 -15.03
N GLN A 67 -2.02 11.86 -15.53
CA GLN A 67 -2.45 13.04 -14.73
C GLN A 67 -3.93 13.06 -14.33
N THR A 68 -4.77 12.29 -15.00
CA THR A 68 -6.22 12.30 -14.79
C THR A 68 -6.72 10.86 -14.72
N SER A 69 -8.01 10.68 -14.42
CA SER A 69 -8.67 9.37 -14.50
C SER A 69 -8.77 8.82 -15.94
N ASP A 70 -8.21 9.49 -16.95
CA ASP A 70 -8.03 8.93 -18.30
C ASP A 70 -6.86 7.94 -18.32
N LEU A 71 -7.17 6.69 -18.01
CA LEU A 71 -6.23 5.56 -18.00
C LEU A 71 -5.78 5.10 -19.41
N GLN A 72 -6.16 5.80 -20.48
CA GLN A 72 -5.79 5.38 -21.85
C GLN A 72 -4.54 6.09 -22.39
N ASN A 73 -4.22 7.27 -21.88
CA ASN A 73 -3.15 8.11 -22.40
C ASN A 73 -2.19 8.52 -21.27
N PRO A 74 -1.09 7.77 -21.05
CA PRO A 74 -0.14 8.14 -20.02
C PRO A 74 0.52 9.47 -20.40
N ASP A 75 0.55 10.41 -19.45
CA ASP A 75 1.32 11.64 -19.62
C ASP A 75 2.81 11.38 -19.44
N TYR A 76 3.16 10.23 -18.85
CA TYR A 76 4.53 9.89 -18.59
C TYR A 76 4.72 8.37 -18.58
N ARG A 77 5.75 7.88 -19.28
CA ARG A 77 6.09 6.45 -19.36
C ARG A 77 7.57 6.21 -19.12
N VAL A 78 7.89 5.23 -18.29
CA VAL A 78 9.25 4.78 -17.97
C VAL A 78 9.38 3.31 -18.31
N GLN A 79 10.47 2.94 -18.96
CA GLN A 79 10.78 1.53 -19.20
C GLN A 79 12.22 1.24 -18.78
N GLY A 80 12.46 -0.03 -18.50
CA GLY A 80 13.77 -0.45 -18.01
C GLY A 80 13.88 -1.93 -17.74
N ASP A 81 14.99 -2.28 -17.11
CA ASP A 81 15.27 -3.64 -16.65
C ASP A 81 15.08 -3.72 -15.14
N PHE A 82 14.58 -4.84 -14.65
CA PHE A 82 14.49 -5.12 -13.22
C PHE A 82 15.30 -6.35 -12.82
N THR A 83 15.70 -6.40 -11.56
CA THR A 83 16.31 -7.57 -10.92
C THR A 83 15.81 -7.70 -9.50
N ARG A 84 15.30 -8.90 -9.16
CA ARG A 84 14.94 -9.29 -7.80
C ARG A 84 16.20 -9.72 -7.06
N GLN A 85 16.54 -8.98 -6.01
CA GLN A 85 17.75 -9.19 -5.23
C GLN A 85 17.51 -10.24 -4.14
N SER A 86 18.57 -10.97 -3.77
CA SER A 86 18.50 -11.95 -2.67
C SER A 86 18.27 -11.29 -1.30
N SER A 87 18.46 -9.98 -1.20
CA SER A 87 18.14 -9.16 -0.04
C SER A 87 16.64 -8.88 0.11
N GLY A 88 15.78 -9.30 -0.83
CA GLY A 88 14.33 -9.06 -0.82
C GLY A 88 13.87 -7.79 -1.54
N PHE A 89 14.80 -6.96 -2.03
CA PHE A 89 14.46 -5.76 -2.82
C PHE A 89 14.38 -6.06 -4.31
N VAL A 90 13.65 -5.22 -5.04
CA VAL A 90 13.67 -5.17 -6.52
C VAL A 90 14.42 -3.92 -6.94
N THR A 91 15.44 -4.06 -7.78
CA THR A 91 16.14 -2.92 -8.40
C THR A 91 15.58 -2.69 -9.80
N LEU A 92 15.25 -1.43 -10.12
CA LEU A 92 14.75 -0.99 -11.41
C LEU A 92 15.80 -0.07 -12.03
N THR A 93 16.27 -0.37 -13.24
CA THR A 93 17.22 0.47 -13.99
C THR A 93 16.53 1.05 -15.22
N VAL A 94 16.44 2.37 -15.29
CA VAL A 94 15.74 3.07 -16.37
C VAL A 94 16.52 2.97 -17.68
N THR A 95 15.86 2.53 -18.76
CA THR A 95 16.45 2.45 -20.11
C THR A 95 15.80 3.45 -21.07
N SER A 96 14.52 3.78 -20.87
CA SER A 96 13.81 4.77 -21.67
C SER A 96 12.80 5.57 -20.84
N VAL A 97 12.56 6.79 -21.30
CA VAL A 97 11.57 7.70 -20.72
C VAL A 97 10.85 8.40 -21.88
N GLU A 98 9.52 8.30 -21.90
CA GLU A 98 8.66 8.83 -22.96
C GLU A 98 7.62 9.80 -22.40
N ASN A 99 7.19 10.74 -23.24
CA ASN A 99 6.11 11.72 -22.98
C ASN A 99 6.29 12.64 -21.77
N PHE A 100 7.43 12.60 -21.07
CA PHE A 100 7.67 13.43 -19.91
C PHE A 100 7.68 14.92 -20.22
N ILE A 101 6.75 15.66 -19.60
CA ILE A 101 6.69 17.12 -19.66
C ILE A 101 7.15 17.65 -18.30
N GLY A 102 8.45 17.89 -18.13
CA GLY A 102 9.03 18.43 -16.90
C GLY A 102 10.56 18.37 -16.86
N ASN A 103 11.15 18.79 -15.73
CA ASN A 103 12.61 18.76 -15.50
C ASN A 103 13.05 17.73 -14.44
N ASN A 104 12.11 17.03 -13.78
CA ASN A 104 12.38 16.22 -12.57
C ASN A 104 12.03 14.72 -12.73
N GLY A 105 11.94 14.21 -13.95
CA GLY A 105 11.71 12.80 -14.21
C GLY A 105 13.03 12.03 -14.10
N PRO A 106 13.00 10.71 -13.82
CA PRO A 106 14.20 9.89 -13.85
C PRO A 106 14.97 10.00 -15.15
N LEU A 107 16.28 9.89 -15.03
CA LEU A 107 17.19 9.86 -16.17
C LEU A 107 17.48 8.41 -16.58
N VAL A 108 17.79 8.21 -17.86
CA VAL A 108 18.28 6.91 -18.35
C VAL A 108 19.55 6.53 -17.60
N GLY A 109 19.58 5.30 -17.08
CA GLY A 109 20.64 4.77 -16.23
C GLY A 109 20.42 5.01 -14.74
N GLU A 110 19.42 5.79 -14.32
CA GLU A 110 19.05 5.89 -12.91
C GLU A 110 18.44 4.60 -12.38
N THR A 111 18.66 4.38 -11.08
CA THR A 111 18.12 3.24 -10.38
C THR A 111 17.08 3.66 -9.35
N ALA A 112 15.92 3.00 -9.42
CA ALA A 112 14.93 3.00 -8.36
C ALA A 112 14.94 1.65 -7.66
N TRP A 113 14.28 1.57 -6.51
CA TRP A 113 14.09 0.30 -5.82
C TRP A 113 12.68 0.18 -5.28
N ALA A 114 12.26 -1.06 -5.12
CA ALA A 114 10.95 -1.42 -4.63
C ALA A 114 11.02 -2.61 -3.70
N VAL A 115 9.94 -2.84 -2.98
CA VAL A 115 9.65 -4.09 -2.29
C VAL A 115 8.40 -4.66 -2.93
N GLU A 116 8.49 -5.90 -3.35
CA GLU A 116 7.39 -6.61 -3.95
C GLU A 116 6.77 -7.55 -2.92
N VAL A 117 5.45 -7.50 -2.86
CA VAL A 117 4.61 -8.43 -2.14
C VAL A 117 3.94 -9.31 -3.20
N PRO A 118 4.46 -10.53 -3.46
CA PRO A 118 4.00 -11.34 -4.58
C PRO A 118 2.47 -11.53 -4.57
N GLY A 119 1.84 -11.10 -5.67
CA GLY A 119 0.39 -11.15 -5.91
C GLY A 119 -0.49 -10.27 -5.02
N TYR A 120 0.10 -9.34 -4.26
CA TYR A 120 -0.67 -8.32 -3.53
C TYR A 120 -0.29 -6.91 -3.93
N ALA A 121 1.00 -6.57 -3.84
CA ALA A 121 1.43 -5.18 -3.88
C ALA A 121 2.85 -4.99 -4.39
N PHE A 122 3.09 -3.83 -4.98
CA PHE A 122 4.40 -3.36 -5.38
C PHE A 122 4.61 -1.97 -4.79
N LEU A 123 5.61 -1.83 -3.93
CA LEU A 123 5.87 -0.60 -3.20
C LEU A 123 7.11 0.04 -3.79
N LEU A 124 6.92 1.12 -4.55
CA LEU A 124 8.01 1.79 -5.26
C LEU A 124 8.53 2.98 -4.45
N LYS A 125 9.85 3.04 -4.25
CA LYS A 125 10.55 4.27 -3.90
C LYS A 125 11.01 4.94 -5.20
N PRO A 126 10.45 6.09 -5.58
CA PRO A 126 10.84 6.79 -6.80
C PRO A 126 12.27 7.35 -6.69
N THR A 127 12.91 7.65 -7.84
CA THR A 127 14.27 8.23 -7.86
C THR A 127 14.32 9.64 -7.25
N SER A 128 13.18 10.33 -7.22
CA SER A 128 12.99 11.62 -6.57
C SER A 128 11.61 11.68 -5.89
N GLY A 129 11.50 12.51 -4.86
CA GLY A 129 10.28 12.67 -4.07
C GLY A 129 10.29 11.91 -2.74
N ASP A 130 9.32 12.23 -1.91
CA ASP A 130 9.22 11.77 -0.52
C ASP A 130 8.01 10.86 -0.25
N GLN A 131 7.30 10.46 -1.30
CA GLN A 131 6.13 9.58 -1.17
C GLN A 131 6.40 8.20 -1.76
N ILE A 132 6.09 7.18 -0.97
CA ILE A 132 6.05 5.80 -1.45
C ILE A 132 4.90 5.76 -2.44
N ILE A 133 5.09 5.07 -3.56
CA ILE A 133 4.01 4.79 -4.50
C ILE A 133 3.57 3.35 -4.23
N PRO A 134 2.60 3.13 -3.32
CA PRO A 134 2.04 1.81 -3.12
C PRO A 134 1.16 1.46 -4.31
N MET A 135 1.29 0.25 -4.83
CA MET A 135 0.43 -0.30 -5.86
C MET A 135 -0.02 -1.69 -5.44
N VAL A 136 -1.19 -2.13 -5.90
CA VAL A 136 -1.75 -3.46 -5.67
C VAL A 136 -1.94 -4.21 -6.97
N GLU A 137 -2.12 -5.54 -6.92
CA GLU A 137 -2.41 -6.34 -8.11
C GLU A 137 -3.62 -5.80 -8.89
N SER A 138 -3.45 -5.57 -10.18
CA SER A 138 -4.47 -4.96 -11.04
C SER A 138 -5.44 -5.97 -11.65
N GLY A 139 -6.65 -5.50 -12.00
CA GLY A 139 -7.50 -6.13 -13.02
C GLY A 139 -8.78 -6.79 -12.53
N ASN A 140 -8.84 -7.34 -11.31
CA ASN A 140 -10.02 -8.09 -10.85
C ASN A 140 -10.68 -7.46 -9.63
N CYS A 141 -11.97 -7.16 -9.79
CA CYS A 141 -12.82 -6.86 -8.65
C CYS A 141 -13.01 -8.09 -7.76
N PRO A 142 -13.22 -7.89 -6.46
CA PRO A 142 -13.62 -8.97 -5.55
C PRO A 142 -14.91 -9.63 -6.04
N THR A 143 -15.00 -10.95 -5.93
CA THR A 143 -16.16 -11.76 -6.33
C THR A 143 -17.00 -12.26 -5.16
N ALA A 144 -16.61 -11.87 -3.95
CA ALA A 144 -17.26 -12.17 -2.68
C ALA A 144 -16.99 -11.04 -1.68
N ASP A 145 -17.68 -11.07 -0.55
CA ASP A 145 -17.43 -10.13 0.54
C ASP A 145 -15.97 -10.23 0.99
N MET A 146 -15.38 -9.07 1.28
CA MET A 146 -14.02 -8.99 1.81
C MET A 146 -14.05 -8.41 3.21
N THR A 147 -13.16 -8.93 4.04
CA THR A 147 -12.77 -8.31 5.30
C THR A 147 -11.26 -8.20 5.34
N GLY A 148 -10.78 -7.00 5.61
CA GLY A 148 -9.36 -6.67 5.67
C GLY A 148 -8.99 -5.91 6.93
N ASN A 149 -7.70 -5.90 7.23
CA ASN A 149 -7.10 -4.92 8.11
C ASN A 149 -6.50 -3.82 7.26
N PHE A 150 -6.43 -2.60 7.79
CA PHE A 150 -5.70 -1.52 7.15
C PHE A 150 -4.78 -0.81 8.12
N VAL A 151 -3.72 -0.22 7.57
CA VAL A 151 -2.92 0.81 8.22
C VAL A 151 -2.77 2.02 7.30
N VAL A 152 -2.65 3.20 7.88
CA VAL A 152 -2.38 4.44 7.15
C VAL A 152 -0.91 4.46 6.72
N VAL A 153 -0.66 4.72 5.44
CA VAL A 153 0.68 4.83 4.84
C VAL A 153 1.00 6.24 4.32
N LYS A 154 0.00 7.13 4.32
CA LYS A 154 0.12 8.58 4.16
C LYS A 154 -1.10 9.24 4.78
N LYS A 155 -0.92 10.35 5.49
CA LYS A 155 -2.02 11.14 6.05
C LYS A 155 -1.92 12.58 5.55
N ASP A 156 -3.08 13.19 5.33
CA ASP A 156 -3.27 14.58 4.93
C ASP A 156 -2.47 15.53 5.83
N LEU A 157 -1.68 16.42 5.21
CA LEU A 157 -0.81 17.37 5.88
C LEU A 157 -1.43 18.78 6.01
N THR A 158 -2.51 19.09 5.28
CA THR A 158 -3.05 20.45 5.12
C THR A 158 -4.44 20.67 5.74
N ASN A 159 -5.25 19.64 5.97
CA ASN A 159 -6.50 19.77 6.74
C ASN A 159 -6.29 19.68 8.26
N ASN A 160 -5.99 20.80 8.91
CA ASN A 160 -6.01 20.95 10.39
C ASN A 160 -5.07 20.04 11.19
N GLY A 161 -4.01 19.48 10.61
CA GLY A 161 -3.03 18.68 11.37
C GLY A 161 -3.51 17.24 11.65
N ASP A 162 -4.21 16.63 10.70
CA ASP A 162 -4.68 15.24 10.80
C ASP A 162 -3.51 14.23 10.91
N SER A 163 -2.27 14.63 10.59
CA SER A 163 -1.08 13.77 10.69
C SER A 163 -0.51 13.58 12.09
N GLY A 164 -1.02 14.28 13.12
CA GLY A 164 -0.51 14.17 14.49
C GLY A 164 -0.67 12.76 15.08
N ALA A 165 0.43 12.01 15.15
CA ALA A 165 0.46 10.64 15.68
C ALA A 165 0.29 10.57 17.21
N ASP A 166 0.37 11.71 17.89
CA ASP A 166 0.12 11.89 19.32
C ASP A 166 -1.33 12.27 19.66
N LEU A 167 -2.19 12.40 18.64
CA LEU A 167 -3.60 12.78 18.81
C LEU A 167 -4.52 11.54 18.87
N ALA A 168 -5.31 11.45 19.94
CA ALA A 168 -6.19 10.32 20.20
C ALA A 168 -7.47 10.29 19.34
N ASP A 169 -7.78 11.37 18.62
CA ASP A 169 -8.95 11.49 17.75
C ASP A 169 -8.65 11.19 16.27
N ARG A 170 -7.43 10.68 15.98
CA ARG A 170 -6.92 10.42 14.63
C ARG A 170 -6.81 8.92 14.35
N ASP A 171 -7.36 8.49 13.23
CA ASP A 171 -7.34 7.10 12.80
C ASP A 171 -6.05 6.76 12.08
N PHE A 172 -5.45 5.62 12.44
CA PHE A 172 -4.20 5.16 11.84
C PHE A 172 -4.28 3.70 11.42
N PHE A 173 -5.12 2.90 12.05
CA PHE A 173 -5.31 1.50 11.68
C PHE A 173 -6.70 1.03 12.06
N GLY A 174 -7.07 -0.14 11.55
CA GLY A 174 -8.35 -0.72 11.85
C GLY A 174 -8.71 -1.84 10.90
N THR A 175 -10.02 -1.98 10.67
CA THR A 175 -10.57 -2.98 9.76
C THR A 175 -11.43 -2.33 8.69
N PHE A 176 -11.56 -3.05 7.58
CA PHE A 176 -12.32 -2.65 6.41
C PHE A 176 -13.20 -3.83 5.98
N ASN A 177 -14.40 -3.53 5.50
CA ASN A 177 -15.28 -4.49 4.86
C ASN A 177 -15.73 -3.98 3.49
N TYR A 178 -15.77 -4.87 2.51
CA TYR A 178 -16.45 -4.67 1.22
C TYR A 178 -17.55 -5.72 1.09
N ASP A 179 -18.80 -5.27 0.98
CA ASP A 179 -19.96 -6.11 0.70
C ASP A 179 -20.14 -6.20 -0.82
N PHE A 180 -19.94 -7.40 -1.38
CA PHE A 180 -19.97 -7.61 -2.83
C PHE A 180 -21.39 -7.45 -3.40
N ALA A 181 -22.41 -7.84 -2.65
CA ALA A 181 -23.79 -7.81 -3.12
C ALA A 181 -24.33 -6.38 -3.24
N THR A 182 -23.89 -5.48 -2.36
CA THR A 182 -24.36 -4.09 -2.30
C THR A 182 -23.35 -3.08 -2.82
N GLY A 183 -22.08 -3.48 -2.98
CA GLY A 183 -20.97 -2.57 -3.34
C GLY A 183 -20.65 -1.56 -2.24
N VAL A 184 -21.11 -1.81 -1.01
CA VAL A 184 -20.89 -0.92 0.14
C VAL A 184 -19.54 -1.25 0.78
N THR A 185 -18.79 -0.19 1.07
CA THR A 185 -17.58 -0.27 1.85
C THR A 185 -17.83 0.29 3.26
N SER A 186 -17.29 -0.36 4.29
CA SER A 186 -17.29 0.18 5.65
C SER A 186 -15.94 0.04 6.35
N LEU A 187 -15.69 0.93 7.30
CA LEU A 187 -14.55 0.93 8.21
C LEU A 187 -15.07 0.70 9.64
N PRO A 188 -15.44 -0.55 9.99
CA PRO A 188 -16.18 -0.84 11.22
C PRO A 188 -15.34 -0.71 12.49
N VAL A 189 -14.01 -0.79 12.38
CA VAL A 189 -13.08 -0.52 13.47
C VAL A 189 -12.09 0.52 12.99
N LEU A 190 -12.02 1.64 13.71
CA LEU A 190 -11.02 2.69 13.52
C LEU A 190 -10.33 2.92 14.86
N LYS A 191 -9.00 3.03 14.86
CA LYS A 191 -8.20 3.22 16.08
C LYS A 191 -7.07 4.23 15.89
N SER A 192 -6.81 4.96 16.97
CA SER A 192 -5.60 5.79 17.12
C SER A 192 -4.41 4.94 17.57
N ILE A 193 -3.19 5.38 17.23
CA ILE A 193 -1.91 4.82 17.71
C ILE A 193 -1.43 5.47 19.01
N THR A 194 -2.27 6.21 19.71
CA THR A 194 -1.96 6.72 21.05
C THR A 194 -2.14 5.65 22.14
N ASP A 195 -1.74 5.98 23.37
CA ASP A 195 -1.77 5.05 24.51
C ASP A 195 -3.12 4.37 24.69
N GLY A 196 -3.12 3.03 24.70
CA GLY A 196 -4.32 2.22 24.85
C GLY A 196 -5.13 2.01 23.57
N PHE A 197 -4.68 2.55 22.43
CA PHE A 197 -5.28 2.37 21.10
C PHE A 197 -6.81 2.64 21.07
N PRO A 198 -7.23 3.86 21.46
CA PRO A 198 -8.64 4.18 21.65
C PRO A 198 -9.44 4.04 20.35
N ASP A 199 -10.71 3.66 20.51
CA ASP A 199 -11.65 3.55 19.40
C ASP A 199 -12.05 4.92 18.85
N ILE A 200 -12.18 4.98 17.54
CA ILE A 200 -12.71 6.11 16.78
C ILE A 200 -14.05 5.70 16.19
N THR A 201 -14.90 6.69 15.92
CA THR A 201 -16.24 6.46 15.36
C THR A 201 -16.12 5.74 14.02
N PRO A 202 -16.72 4.55 13.85
CA PRO A 202 -16.71 3.83 12.58
C PRO A 202 -17.27 4.67 11.44
N ASP A 203 -16.82 4.35 10.21
CA ASP A 203 -17.27 5.04 9.01
C ASP A 203 -17.84 4.07 7.98
N THR A 204 -18.65 4.59 7.05
CA THR A 204 -19.24 3.83 5.95
C THR A 204 -19.27 4.68 4.71
N LEU A 205 -18.64 4.18 3.65
CA LEU A 205 -18.67 4.83 2.35
C LEU A 205 -19.99 4.49 1.64
N PRO A 206 -20.46 5.36 0.72
CA PRO A 206 -21.60 5.05 -0.14
C PRO A 206 -21.40 3.74 -0.91
N ALA A 207 -22.48 3.21 -1.49
CA ALA A 207 -22.36 2.11 -2.45
C ALA A 207 -21.74 2.61 -3.76
N SER A 208 -20.84 1.82 -4.36
CA SER A 208 -20.32 2.05 -5.72
C SER A 208 -20.09 0.72 -6.44
N THR A 209 -19.90 0.78 -7.76
CA THR A 209 -19.67 -0.41 -8.59
C THR A 209 -18.18 -0.57 -8.83
N CYS A 210 -17.63 -1.72 -8.46
CA CYS A 210 -16.24 -2.03 -8.77
C CYS A 210 -16.11 -2.38 -10.25
N THR A 211 -15.16 -1.74 -10.94
CA THR A 211 -14.77 -2.09 -12.32
C THR A 211 -13.25 -2.19 -12.41
N GLY A 212 -12.72 -3.31 -12.89
CA GLY A 212 -11.27 -3.51 -13.06
C GLY A 212 -10.45 -3.46 -11.76
N GLY A 213 -11.08 -3.80 -10.63
CA GLY A 213 -10.49 -3.64 -9.29
C GLY A 213 -10.62 -2.23 -8.72
N ILE A 214 -11.34 -1.31 -9.37
CA ILE A 214 -11.43 0.09 -8.93
C ILE A 214 -12.86 0.44 -8.53
N LEU A 215 -13.04 1.02 -7.34
CA LEU A 215 -14.26 1.71 -6.91
C LEU A 215 -13.97 3.20 -6.82
N THR A 216 -14.83 4.01 -7.42
CA THR A 216 -14.70 5.46 -7.39
C THR A 216 -15.89 6.08 -6.67
N PHE A 217 -15.60 7.03 -5.79
CA PHE A 217 -16.53 7.91 -5.09
C PHE A 217 -16.18 9.37 -5.42
N THR A 218 -16.95 10.33 -4.90
CA THR A 218 -16.68 11.76 -5.14
C THR A 218 -15.30 12.18 -4.64
N ASP A 219 -14.94 11.81 -3.42
CA ASP A 219 -13.68 12.22 -2.75
C ASP A 219 -12.83 11.03 -2.33
N THR A 220 -13.07 9.84 -2.91
CA THR A 220 -12.36 8.61 -2.54
C THR A 220 -12.24 7.64 -3.71
N ILE A 221 -11.10 6.95 -3.83
CA ILE A 221 -10.88 5.85 -4.79
C ILE A 221 -10.33 4.65 -4.05
N LEU A 222 -10.87 3.46 -4.30
CA LEU A 222 -10.36 2.20 -3.75
C LEU A 222 -9.84 1.34 -4.89
N TYR A 223 -8.64 0.80 -4.70
CA TYR A 223 -8.02 -0.22 -5.53
C TYR A 223 -8.12 -1.53 -4.75
N LEU A 224 -9.00 -2.42 -5.16
CA LEU A 224 -9.26 -3.70 -4.53
C LEU A 224 -8.70 -4.82 -5.38
N THR A 225 -8.12 -5.83 -4.72
CA THR A 225 -7.66 -7.04 -5.38
C THR A 225 -8.64 -8.19 -5.13
N SER A 226 -8.67 -9.18 -6.03
CA SER A 226 -9.42 -10.41 -5.81
C SER A 226 -8.93 -11.22 -4.61
N ASN A 227 -7.71 -10.95 -4.14
CA ASN A 227 -7.06 -11.67 -3.05
C ASN A 227 -7.31 -11.06 -1.66
N GLY A 228 -8.19 -10.07 -1.55
CA GLY A 228 -8.55 -9.49 -0.25
C GLY A 228 -7.70 -8.30 0.18
N GLY A 229 -6.72 -7.89 -0.63
CA GLY A 229 -5.91 -6.69 -0.40
C GLY A 229 -6.50 -5.45 -1.07
N GLY A 230 -5.96 -4.28 -0.73
CA GLY A 230 -6.31 -3.06 -1.44
C GLY A 230 -5.60 -1.81 -0.94
N ILE A 231 -5.86 -0.71 -1.64
CA ILE A 231 -5.46 0.64 -1.23
C ILE A 231 -6.66 1.56 -1.27
N VAL A 232 -6.85 2.37 -0.23
CA VAL A 232 -7.83 3.44 -0.19
C VAL A 232 -7.11 4.77 -0.38
N HIS A 233 -7.54 5.55 -1.35
CA HIS A 233 -7.11 6.93 -1.62
C HIS A 233 -8.23 7.88 -1.21
N LEU A 234 -7.99 8.67 -0.17
CA LEU A 234 -8.88 9.74 0.28
C LEU A 234 -8.33 11.10 -0.17
N GLY A 235 -9.20 12.08 -0.39
CA GLY A 235 -8.78 13.45 -0.74
C GLY A 235 -8.79 13.75 -2.25
N VAL A 236 -9.31 12.87 -3.11
CA VAL A 236 -9.24 13.02 -4.58
C VAL A 236 -10.09 14.17 -5.17
N ALA A 237 -10.75 14.96 -4.32
CA ALA A 237 -11.63 16.06 -4.72
C ALA A 237 -10.87 17.23 -5.39
N THR A 238 -9.56 17.30 -5.17
CA THR A 238 -8.62 18.36 -5.56
C THR A 238 -7.51 17.78 -6.45
N PRO A 239 -7.81 17.44 -7.71
CA PRO A 239 -6.82 16.80 -8.58
C PRO A 239 -5.53 17.63 -8.69
N ASN A 240 -4.38 16.98 -8.49
CA ASN A 240 -3.03 17.56 -8.48
C ASN A 240 -2.64 18.37 -7.23
N ASP A 241 -3.43 18.29 -6.17
CA ASP A 241 -2.96 18.61 -4.82
C ASP A 241 -2.71 17.27 -4.12
N ASP A 242 -1.45 16.96 -3.82
CA ASP A 242 -1.09 15.74 -3.10
C ASP A 242 -0.99 15.99 -1.59
N THR A 243 -1.26 17.23 -1.15
CA THR A 243 -1.06 17.63 0.25
C THR A 243 -2.25 17.26 1.14
N ASP A 244 -3.43 17.06 0.56
CA ASP A 244 -4.65 16.58 1.22
C ASP A 244 -4.93 15.09 1.00
N ASP A 245 -4.05 14.40 0.28
CA ASP A 245 -4.15 12.96 0.05
C ASP A 245 -3.83 12.15 1.30
N SER A 246 -4.68 11.15 1.58
CA SER A 246 -4.38 10.07 2.52
C SER A 246 -4.46 8.71 1.84
N PHE A 247 -3.55 7.82 2.22
CA PHE A 247 -3.47 6.45 1.70
C PHE A 247 -3.57 5.44 2.83
N LEU A 248 -4.48 4.48 2.68
CA LEU A 248 -4.60 3.34 3.58
C LEU A 248 -4.21 2.10 2.78
N PHE A 249 -3.28 1.31 3.30
CA PHE A 249 -2.94 0.01 2.73
C PHE A 249 -3.68 -1.08 3.50
N ALA A 250 -4.30 -2.02 2.78
CA ALA A 250 -5.11 -3.07 3.35
C ALA A 250 -4.67 -4.48 2.92
N LEU A 251 -4.73 -5.42 3.87
CA LEU A 251 -4.47 -6.84 3.68
C LEU A 251 -5.68 -7.66 4.15
N SER A 252 -5.86 -8.83 3.55
CA SER A 252 -6.90 -9.79 3.96
C SER A 252 -6.68 -10.23 5.41
N GLN A 253 -7.76 -10.43 6.16
CA GLN A 253 -7.64 -10.92 7.54
C GLN A 253 -7.23 -12.39 7.58
N LYS A 254 -6.07 -12.66 8.18
CA LYS A 254 -5.59 -14.00 8.50
C LYS A 254 -5.06 -14.01 9.93
N ALA A 255 -5.45 -15.01 10.70
CA ALA A 255 -5.04 -15.10 12.09
C ALA A 255 -3.52 -15.31 12.19
N ILE A 256 -2.86 -14.54 13.07
CA ILE A 256 -1.45 -14.73 13.40
C ILE A 256 -1.32 -15.95 14.31
N THR A 257 -2.25 -16.17 15.24
CA THR A 257 -2.35 -17.25 16.24
C THR A 257 -1.22 -17.31 17.28
N ASN A 258 0.03 -17.04 16.89
CA ASN A 258 1.18 -16.95 17.77
C ASN A 258 2.18 -15.94 17.19
N VAL A 259 2.76 -15.07 18.02
CA VAL A 259 3.74 -14.07 17.57
C VAL A 259 4.96 -14.69 16.89
N ASN A 260 5.31 -15.94 17.24
CA ASN A 260 6.40 -16.68 16.59
C ASN A 260 6.10 -17.00 15.11
N ASN A 261 4.85 -16.88 14.66
CA ASN A 261 4.53 -16.96 13.24
C ASN A 261 5.14 -15.80 12.44
N LEU A 262 5.57 -14.73 13.10
CA LEU A 262 6.28 -13.58 12.52
C LEU A 262 7.81 -13.71 12.58
N ASP A 263 8.36 -14.87 12.96
CA ASP A 263 9.82 -15.07 13.00
C ASP A 263 10.37 -15.20 11.58
N ALA A 264 11.20 -14.24 11.15
CA ALA A 264 11.92 -14.23 9.88
C ALA A 264 12.86 -13.00 9.80
N ASP A 265 13.67 -12.97 8.73
CA ASP A 265 14.32 -11.77 8.24
C ASP A 265 13.48 -11.16 7.11
N TYR A 266 13.40 -9.84 7.08
CA TYR A 266 12.54 -9.08 6.19
C TYR A 266 13.29 -7.94 5.51
N ALA A 267 12.87 -7.64 4.29
CA ALA A 267 13.18 -6.40 3.58
C ALA A 267 11.95 -5.49 3.61
N GLY A 268 12.16 -4.18 3.69
CA GLY A 268 11.04 -3.26 3.78
C GLY A 268 11.33 -1.85 3.33
N ILE A 269 10.25 -1.07 3.27
CA ILE A 269 10.26 0.36 2.98
C ILE A 269 9.67 1.08 4.17
N LEU A 270 10.44 2.01 4.73
CA LEU A 270 10.03 2.92 5.79
C LEU A 270 9.68 4.27 5.15
N PHE A 271 8.55 4.84 5.55
CA PHE A 271 8.31 6.28 5.50
C PHE A 271 8.27 6.83 6.92
N ASP A 272 9.05 7.87 7.21
CA ASP A 272 9.07 8.56 8.51
C ASP A 272 8.88 10.06 8.31
N GLN A 273 7.77 10.58 8.83
CA GLN A 273 7.44 12.00 8.75
C GLN A 273 8.44 12.88 9.50
N ASN A 274 9.13 12.34 10.52
CA ASN A 274 10.14 13.07 11.28
C ASN A 274 11.44 13.30 10.50
N SER A 275 11.68 12.51 9.46
CA SER A 275 12.87 12.66 8.61
C SER A 275 12.80 13.92 7.76
N GLY A 276 13.97 14.45 7.39
CA GLY A 276 14.06 15.62 6.51
C GLY A 276 13.45 15.35 5.13
N ILE A 277 12.95 16.42 4.49
CA ILE A 277 12.50 16.39 3.09
C ILE A 277 13.64 15.81 2.21
N GLY A 278 13.29 14.92 1.30
CA GLY A 278 14.18 14.10 0.47
C GLY A 278 14.64 12.79 1.13
N GLN A 279 14.37 12.59 2.43
CA GLN A 279 14.90 11.46 3.22
C GLN A 279 13.81 10.70 3.96
N GLN A 280 12.54 11.03 3.74
CA GLN A 280 11.42 10.42 4.45
C GLN A 280 11.28 8.93 4.10
N ILE A 281 11.71 8.52 2.90
CA ILE A 281 11.65 7.13 2.46
C ILE A 281 13.01 6.47 2.49
N GLN A 282 13.10 5.39 3.26
CA GLN A 282 14.35 4.68 3.50
C GLN A 282 14.15 3.17 3.34
N PRO A 283 15.10 2.45 2.71
CA PRO A 283 15.06 1.00 2.69
C PRO A 283 15.48 0.49 4.07
N VAL A 284 14.77 -0.52 4.56
CA VAL A 284 14.98 -1.06 5.90
C VAL A 284 15.03 -2.57 5.86
N SER A 285 15.70 -3.15 6.86
CA SER A 285 15.64 -4.58 7.17
C SER A 285 15.09 -4.78 8.57
N LEU A 286 14.45 -5.91 8.81
CA LEU A 286 13.92 -6.31 10.11
C LEU A 286 14.26 -7.78 10.35
N SER A 287 14.77 -8.09 11.53
CA SER A 287 14.93 -9.48 11.99
C SER A 287 14.06 -9.68 13.22
N CYS A 288 13.16 -10.66 13.19
CA CYS A 288 12.19 -10.91 14.25
C CYS A 288 12.36 -12.29 14.87
N VAL A 289 12.35 -12.35 16.21
CA VAL A 289 12.30 -13.60 16.97
C VAL A 289 11.35 -13.45 18.16
N SER A 290 10.26 -14.24 18.14
CA SER A 290 9.24 -14.30 19.18
C SER A 290 8.68 -12.93 19.58
N GLY A 291 8.42 -12.08 18.59
CA GLY A 291 7.90 -10.72 18.78
C GLY A 291 8.93 -9.67 19.19
N SER A 292 10.18 -10.06 19.45
CA SER A 292 11.30 -9.13 19.62
C SER A 292 12.01 -8.97 18.28
N CYS A 293 11.93 -7.78 17.70
CA CYS A 293 12.51 -7.49 16.40
C CYS A 293 13.56 -6.39 16.48
N THR A 294 14.51 -6.44 15.55
CA THR A 294 15.54 -5.42 15.36
C THR A 294 15.48 -4.90 13.93
N GLY A 295 15.13 -3.62 13.77
CA GLY A 295 15.10 -2.92 12.50
C GLY A 295 16.39 -2.14 12.25
N ASN A 296 16.82 -2.03 11.00
CA ASN A 296 17.97 -1.19 10.61
C ASN A 296 17.68 -0.49 9.26
N LEU A 297 18.25 0.68 9.06
CA LEU A 297 18.33 1.26 7.71
C LEU A 297 19.31 0.45 6.85
N VAL A 298 19.07 0.39 5.55
CA VAL A 298 19.90 -0.34 4.58
C VAL A 298 20.69 0.63 3.71
N SER A 299 22.01 0.47 3.61
CA SER A 299 22.87 1.30 2.76
C SER A 299 22.97 0.79 1.31
N ASP A 300 22.78 -0.51 1.12
CA ASP A 300 22.86 -1.17 -0.18
C ASP A 300 21.74 -2.21 -0.30
N VAL A 301 20.76 -1.90 -1.14
CA VAL A 301 19.58 -2.75 -1.39
C VAL A 301 19.94 -4.05 -2.10
N THR A 302 21.11 -4.17 -2.73
CA THR A 302 21.57 -5.41 -3.37
C THR A 302 21.97 -6.44 -2.33
N THR A 303 22.71 -6.00 -1.32
CA THR A 303 23.28 -6.86 -0.27
C THR A 303 22.45 -6.89 1.00
N GLY A 304 21.53 -5.93 1.19
CA GLY A 304 20.81 -5.75 2.45
C GLY A 304 21.69 -5.22 3.58
N THR A 305 22.85 -4.63 3.26
CA THR A 305 23.84 -4.19 4.26
C THR A 305 23.25 -3.10 5.16
N PRO A 306 23.24 -3.27 6.49
CA PRO A 306 22.71 -2.27 7.40
C PRO A 306 23.64 -1.07 7.54
N VAL A 307 23.05 0.12 7.73
CA VAL A 307 23.77 1.34 8.12
C VAL A 307 24.15 1.22 9.59
N ALA A 308 25.43 1.44 9.93
CA ALA A 308 25.87 1.39 11.31
C ALA A 308 25.18 2.47 12.18
N GLY A 309 24.71 2.09 13.37
CA GLY A 309 24.12 3.01 14.34
C GLY A 309 22.65 3.37 14.11
N THR A 310 21.97 2.74 13.16
CA THR A 310 20.55 3.03 12.82
C THR A 310 19.58 1.97 13.35
N SER A 311 19.99 1.24 14.39
CA SER A 311 19.20 0.12 14.90
C SER A 311 18.06 0.60 15.80
N ALA A 312 16.83 0.24 15.42
CA ALA A 312 15.64 0.43 16.22
C ALA A 312 15.15 -0.91 16.78
N SER A 313 14.70 -0.92 18.04
CA SER A 313 14.06 -2.08 18.64
C SER A 313 12.55 -2.02 18.40
N VAL A 314 11.98 -3.08 17.88
CA VAL A 314 10.53 -3.22 17.70
C VAL A 314 10.05 -4.38 18.58
N SER A 315 9.02 -4.13 19.39
CA SER A 315 8.48 -5.10 20.33
C SER A 315 7.00 -5.31 20.06
N LEU A 316 6.66 -6.46 19.50
CA LEU A 316 5.29 -6.88 19.18
C LEU A 316 4.69 -7.64 20.36
N THR A 317 4.45 -6.92 21.46
CA THR A 317 4.00 -7.49 22.74
C THR A 317 2.48 -7.48 22.92
N GLY A 318 1.74 -6.88 21.99
CA GLY A 318 0.29 -6.92 21.98
C GLY A 318 -0.23 -8.35 21.88
N THR A 319 -1.44 -8.59 22.40
CA THR A 319 -2.09 -9.89 22.21
C THR A 319 -2.45 -10.04 20.74
N VAL A 320 -1.85 -11.03 20.06
CA VAL A 320 -2.17 -11.39 18.67
C VAL A 320 -3.67 -11.51 18.47
N ASP A 321 -4.16 -11.00 17.35
CA ASP A 321 -5.54 -11.14 16.89
C ASP A 321 -6.61 -10.56 17.85
N SER A 322 -6.22 -9.79 18.87
CA SER A 322 -7.14 -9.29 19.90
C SER A 322 -8.07 -8.18 19.41
N ILE A 323 -7.66 -7.42 18.40
CA ILE A 323 -8.47 -6.38 17.75
C ILE A 323 -9.24 -7.00 16.57
N ALA A 324 -8.51 -7.67 15.68
CA ALA A 324 -9.03 -8.52 14.63
C ALA A 324 -7.95 -9.50 14.19
N ASN A 325 -8.33 -10.59 13.52
CA ASN A 325 -7.38 -11.54 12.94
C ASN A 325 -6.40 -10.81 12.02
N GLY A 326 -5.10 -11.00 12.25
CA GLY A 326 -4.04 -10.37 11.48
C GLY A 326 -3.55 -9.05 12.07
N LEU A 327 -4.11 -8.56 13.18
CA LEU A 327 -3.63 -7.37 13.88
C LEU A 327 -2.84 -7.72 15.13
N ILE A 328 -1.75 -6.98 15.34
CA ILE A 328 -0.95 -6.99 16.56
C ILE A 328 -0.46 -5.57 16.86
N THR A 329 -0.42 -5.22 18.14
CA THR A 329 0.13 -3.94 18.59
C THR A 329 1.48 -4.14 19.29
N GLY A 330 2.21 -3.05 19.44
CA GLY A 330 3.55 -3.09 19.99
C GLY A 330 4.12 -1.71 20.22
N THR A 331 5.44 -1.67 20.31
CA THR A 331 6.21 -0.44 20.44
C THR A 331 7.42 -0.47 19.53
N ILE A 332 7.91 0.72 19.17
CA ILE A 332 9.20 0.93 18.53
C ILE A 332 10.04 1.85 19.40
N SER A 333 11.34 1.60 19.52
CA SER A 333 12.26 2.42 20.30
C SER A 333 13.55 2.68 19.53
N PHE A 334 13.98 3.94 19.54
CA PHE A 334 15.29 4.38 19.07
C PHE A 334 15.91 5.27 20.16
N GLY A 335 17.06 4.87 20.69
CA GLY A 335 17.63 5.52 21.88
C GLY A 335 16.72 5.39 23.11
N SER A 336 16.27 6.52 23.66
CA SER A 336 15.45 6.58 24.89
C SER A 336 13.96 6.83 24.65
N THR A 337 13.57 7.06 23.41
CA THR A 337 12.20 7.42 23.06
C THR A 337 11.49 6.18 22.50
N THR A 338 10.26 5.98 22.96
CA THR A 338 9.43 4.84 22.58
C THR A 338 8.12 5.35 22.01
N GLY A 339 7.78 4.89 20.81
CA GLY A 339 6.52 5.16 20.13
C GLY A 339 5.63 3.91 20.13
N ASN A 340 4.32 4.13 20.15
CA ASN A 340 3.34 3.08 19.94
C ASN A 340 3.32 2.64 18.48
N LEU A 341 2.99 1.36 18.27
CA LEU A 341 2.98 0.72 16.96
C LEU A 341 1.75 -0.17 16.82
N ALA A 342 1.10 -0.15 15.66
CA ALA A 342 0.11 -1.13 15.26
C ALA A 342 0.52 -1.74 13.92
N CYS A 343 0.44 -3.06 13.82
CA CYS A 343 0.81 -3.82 12.65
C CYS A 343 -0.34 -4.72 12.20
N MET A 344 -0.54 -4.79 10.90
CA MET A 344 -1.22 -5.90 10.25
C MET A 344 -0.19 -6.88 9.68
N ALA A 345 -0.52 -8.17 9.70
CA ALA A 345 0.34 -9.22 9.17
C ALA A 345 -0.44 -10.26 8.37
N ASP A 346 0.18 -10.74 7.30
CA ASP A 346 -0.21 -11.95 6.56
C ASP A 346 0.96 -12.94 6.69
N ILE A 347 0.75 -14.06 7.38
CA ILE A 347 1.81 -15.04 7.67
C ILE A 347 2.03 -16.06 6.53
N ASP A 348 1.17 -16.04 5.52
CA ASP A 348 1.26 -16.92 4.36
C ASP A 348 0.54 -16.28 3.17
N SER A 349 1.17 -15.23 2.65
CA SER A 349 0.68 -14.42 1.53
C SER A 349 0.40 -15.31 0.32
N LEU A 350 -0.85 -15.40 -0.10
CA LEU A 350 -1.32 -16.25 -1.21
C LEU A 350 -0.83 -17.71 -1.18
N SER A 351 -0.59 -18.28 0.00
CA SER A 351 0.01 -19.63 0.12
C SER A 351 1.43 -19.74 -0.48
N SER A 352 2.16 -18.63 -0.60
CA SER A 352 3.54 -18.59 -1.12
C SER A 352 4.59 -18.89 -0.06
N GLY A 353 4.21 -18.96 1.22
CA GLY A 353 5.12 -19.01 2.37
C GLY A 353 5.76 -17.66 2.71
N LYS A 354 5.49 -16.59 1.95
CA LYS A 354 5.95 -15.24 2.27
C LYS A 354 5.11 -14.61 3.36
N LYS A 355 5.78 -13.94 4.28
CA LYS A 355 5.17 -13.18 5.37
C LYS A 355 5.22 -11.70 5.05
N ILE A 356 4.14 -10.99 5.35
CA ILE A 356 4.02 -9.54 5.22
C ILE A 356 3.77 -8.96 6.59
N ILE A 357 4.46 -7.89 6.95
CA ILE A 357 4.15 -7.08 8.12
C ILE A 357 4.06 -5.63 7.66
N SER A 358 2.91 -5.01 7.82
CA SER A 358 2.71 -3.59 7.53
C SER A 358 2.29 -2.89 8.81
N CYS A 359 3.06 -1.89 9.22
CA CYS A 359 2.84 -1.18 10.46
C CYS A 359 2.72 0.32 10.26
N VAL A 360 2.02 0.94 11.18
CA VAL A 360 1.95 2.39 11.39
C VAL A 360 2.18 2.68 12.86
N GLY A 361 2.93 3.74 13.15
CA GLY A 361 3.25 4.07 14.53
C GLY A 361 3.77 5.49 14.71
N GLN A 362 4.08 5.78 15.96
CA GLN A 362 4.70 7.03 16.38
C GLN A 362 6.21 6.97 16.09
N SER A 363 6.74 7.95 15.38
CA SER A 363 8.15 8.01 15.05
C SER A 363 8.97 7.99 16.34
N PRO A 364 9.93 7.07 16.52
CA PRO A 364 10.63 6.89 17.78
C PRO A 364 11.59 8.04 18.09
N ASP A 365 11.75 9.04 17.22
CA ASP A 365 12.48 10.29 17.51
C ASP A 365 11.54 11.43 17.94
N ASN A 366 10.27 11.38 17.53
CA ASN A 366 9.25 12.38 17.85
C ASN A 366 7.85 11.77 17.70
N ASN A 367 7.21 11.44 18.81
CA ASN A 367 5.91 10.75 18.81
C ASN A 367 4.75 11.56 18.21
N ALA A 368 4.92 12.87 17.96
CA ALA A 368 3.93 13.66 17.22
C ALA A 368 3.92 13.35 15.72
N ASN A 369 5.02 12.79 15.19
CA ASN A 369 5.15 12.42 13.78
C ASN A 369 4.81 10.95 13.59
N MET A 370 4.13 10.64 12.48
CA MET A 370 3.85 9.27 12.08
C MET A 370 5.06 8.66 11.34
N PHE A 371 5.24 7.36 11.49
CA PHE A 371 5.94 6.55 10.50
C PHE A 371 5.04 5.39 10.05
N ASN A 372 5.30 4.87 8.86
CA ASN A 372 4.76 3.60 8.42
C ASN A 372 5.86 2.78 7.76
N VAL A 373 5.74 1.47 7.87
CA VAL A 373 6.72 0.54 7.32
C VAL A 373 6.02 -0.69 6.78
N ILE A 374 6.49 -1.19 5.65
CA ILE A 374 6.00 -2.45 5.09
C ILE A 374 7.21 -3.37 4.88
N PHE A 375 7.09 -4.60 5.37
CA PHE A 375 8.10 -5.63 5.38
C PHE A 375 7.60 -6.88 4.66
N VAL A 376 8.48 -7.52 3.89
CA VAL A 376 8.26 -8.82 3.24
C VAL A 376 9.41 -9.75 3.61
N SER A 377 9.10 -10.97 4.02
CA SER A 377 10.11 -11.95 4.43
C SER A 377 11.01 -12.34 3.25
N ILE A 378 12.32 -12.37 3.48
CA ILE A 378 13.35 -12.68 2.47
C ILE A 378 13.31 -14.14 2.04
#